data_AF-A0A920J5H2-F1
#
_entry.id   AF-A0A920J5H2-F1
#
_cell.length_a   1.000
_cell.length_b   1.000
_cell.length_c   1.000
_cell.angle_alpha   90.00
_cell.angle_beta   90.00
_cell.angle_gamma   90.00
#
_symmetry.space_group_name_H-M   'P 1'
#
loop_
_entity.id
_entity.type
_entity.pdbx_description
1 polymer ?
#
loop_
_entity_poly.entity_id
_entity_poly.type
_entity_poly.pdbx_seq_one_letter_code
_entity_poly.pdbx_strand_id
1 'polypeptide(L)'
;MTGKNPSKDKGFDLANSFPGLSGLDLAKEVTTSRNYSWKDGVWRKDSRSTKYKVVSLDFGVKKNILRILHNRGCEIEVVPAKTTIEQILSHNPDGVFLSNGPGDPEPCDYAIETIKQVIQANIPVFGICLGHQLLALALGAKT
;
A
#
# COMPACT_ATOMS: atom_id res chain seq x y z
N MET A 1 21.42 15.71 6.94
CA MET A 1 22.47 15.13 7.81
C MET A 1 23.48 14.44 6.91
N THR A 2 24.73 14.89 6.85
CA THR A 2 25.82 14.18 6.15
C THR A 2 26.33 13.05 7.06
N GLY A 3 26.59 11.86 6.49
CA GLY A 3 27.08 10.70 7.25
C GLY A 3 28.46 10.91 7.89
N LYS A 4 28.95 9.93 8.66
CA LYS A 4 30.29 9.99 9.30
C LYS A 4 31.41 10.06 8.24
N ASN A 5 32.32 11.02 8.40
CA ASN A 5 33.47 11.32 7.53
C ASN A 5 33.07 11.51 6.05
N PRO A 6 32.40 12.64 5.71
CA PRO A 6 32.02 12.92 4.33
C PRO A 6 33.28 13.24 3.49
N SER A 7 33.45 12.54 2.38
CA SER A 7 34.43 12.89 1.34
C SER A 7 33.78 12.80 -0.04
N LYS A 8 34.32 13.55 -1.00
CA LYS A 8 33.85 13.56 -2.39
C LYS A 8 33.91 12.14 -2.99
N ASP A 9 35.05 11.47 -2.84
CA ASP A 9 35.28 10.14 -3.41
C ASP A 9 34.32 9.09 -2.82
N LYS A 10 34.14 9.11 -1.49
CA LYS A 10 33.16 8.24 -0.82
C LYS A 10 31.73 8.50 -1.28
N GLY A 11 31.39 9.74 -1.62
CA GLY A 11 30.11 10.10 -2.22
C GLY A 11 29.91 9.45 -3.60
N PHE A 12 30.91 9.50 -4.46
CA PHE A 12 30.88 8.84 -5.77
C PHE A 12 30.83 7.32 -5.66
N ASP A 13 31.63 6.72 -4.77
CA ASP A 13 31.65 5.28 -4.56
C ASP A 13 30.27 4.77 -4.13
N LEU A 14 29.65 5.43 -3.15
CA LEU A 14 28.31 5.09 -2.69
C LEU A 14 27.27 5.24 -3.80
N ALA A 15 27.30 6.34 -4.56
CA ALA A 15 26.37 6.58 -5.66
C ALA A 15 26.49 5.51 -6.76
N ASN A 16 27.72 5.14 -7.15
CA ASN A 16 27.99 4.15 -8.19
C ASN A 16 27.70 2.72 -7.74
N SER A 17 27.82 2.44 -6.43
CA SER A 17 27.52 1.12 -5.86
C SER A 17 26.02 0.83 -5.67
N PHE A 18 25.16 1.86 -5.79
CA PHE A 18 23.72 1.69 -5.59
C PHE A 18 23.11 0.91 -6.77
N PRO A 19 22.46 -0.24 -6.53
CA PRO A 19 21.97 -1.11 -7.61
C PRO A 19 20.77 -0.53 -8.39
N GLY A 20 20.23 0.62 -7.97
CA GLY A 20 19.00 1.19 -8.52
C GLY A 20 17.75 0.71 -7.77
N LEU A 21 16.59 1.17 -8.21
CA LEU A 21 15.29 0.84 -7.63
C LEU A 21 14.45 -0.11 -8.50
N SER A 22 14.83 -0.29 -9.76
CA SER A 22 14.10 -1.15 -10.70
C SER A 22 14.22 -2.62 -10.30
N GLY A 23 13.12 -3.36 -10.37
CA GLY A 23 13.04 -4.76 -9.96
C GLY A 23 13.09 -4.99 -8.45
N LEU A 24 13.06 -3.94 -7.63
CA LEU A 24 13.04 -4.08 -6.17
C LEU A 24 11.60 -3.96 -5.61
N ASP A 25 11.08 -5.07 -5.09
CA ASP A 25 9.92 -5.05 -4.19
C ASP A 25 10.35 -4.45 -2.85
N LEU A 26 10.10 -3.14 -2.68
CA LEU A 26 10.31 -2.42 -1.43
C LEU A 26 9.02 -2.33 -0.60
N ALA A 27 7.86 -2.69 -1.17
CA ALA A 27 6.58 -2.70 -0.46
C ALA A 27 6.61 -3.70 0.71
N LYS A 28 7.22 -4.88 0.49
CA LYS A 28 7.41 -5.90 1.55
C LYS A 28 8.30 -5.43 2.72
N GLU A 29 9.13 -4.41 2.52
CA GLU A 29 10.06 -3.90 3.54
C GLU A 29 9.39 -2.85 4.44
N VAL A 30 8.34 -2.17 3.93
CA VAL A 30 7.68 -1.06 4.64
C VAL A 30 6.24 -1.34 5.06
N THR A 31 5.65 -2.44 4.59
CA THR A 31 4.33 -2.92 5.03
C THR A 31 4.29 -3.11 6.55
N THR A 32 3.11 -2.91 7.15
CA THR A 32 2.84 -3.35 8.52
C THR A 32 3.11 -4.85 8.70
N SER A 33 3.57 -5.23 9.90
CA SER A 33 3.81 -6.62 10.29
C SER A 33 2.56 -7.34 10.80
N ARG A 34 1.52 -6.60 11.18
CA ARG A 34 0.25 -7.12 11.70
C ARG A 34 -0.91 -6.24 11.29
N ASN A 35 -2.09 -6.84 11.25
CA ASN A 35 -3.33 -6.12 10.97
C ASN A 35 -3.61 -5.10 12.09
N TYR A 36 -4.20 -3.97 11.73
CA TYR A 36 -4.69 -2.99 12.70
C TYR A 36 -5.85 -2.17 12.14
N SER A 37 -6.77 -1.81 13.03
CA SER A 37 -7.86 -0.89 12.68
C SER A 37 -7.41 0.56 12.79
N TRP A 38 -7.67 1.36 11.75
CA TRP A 38 -7.38 2.80 11.74
C TRP A 38 -8.58 3.61 12.23
N LYS A 39 -8.37 4.50 13.20
CA LYS A 39 -9.44 5.28 13.86
C LYS A 39 -9.25 6.80 13.79
N ASP A 40 -8.14 7.27 13.24
CA ASP A 40 -7.82 8.70 13.23
C ASP A 40 -8.44 9.40 12.02
N GLY A 41 -9.08 10.54 12.27
CA GLY A 41 -9.57 11.44 11.23
C GLY A 41 -8.54 12.47 10.73
N VAL A 42 -8.96 13.27 9.76
CA VAL A 42 -8.23 14.46 9.28
C VAL A 42 -8.11 15.47 10.42
N TRP A 43 -6.93 16.08 10.55
CA TRP A 43 -6.66 17.09 11.56
C TRP A 43 -7.69 18.22 11.53
N ARG A 44 -8.18 18.64 12.71
CA ARG A 44 -9.19 19.70 12.91
C ARG A 44 -10.51 19.47 12.18
N LYS A 45 -10.89 18.21 11.95
CA LYS A 45 -12.19 17.85 11.39
C LYS A 45 -12.84 16.79 12.25
N ASP A 46 -14.11 16.96 12.55
CA ASP A 46 -14.86 15.98 13.34
C ASP A 46 -14.85 14.62 12.66
N SER A 47 -14.68 13.58 13.46
CA SER A 47 -14.88 12.20 13.02
C SER A 47 -16.36 12.02 12.67
N ARG A 48 -16.61 11.39 11.52
CA ARG A 48 -17.96 11.00 11.12
C ARG A 48 -18.17 9.54 11.52
N SER A 49 -19.44 9.14 11.69
CA SER A 49 -19.76 7.73 11.84
C SER A 49 -19.26 6.95 10.63
N THR A 50 -18.65 5.80 10.90
CA THR A 50 -18.22 4.86 9.86
C THR A 50 -19.41 3.99 9.46
N LYS A 51 -19.49 3.69 8.16
CA LYS A 51 -20.56 2.90 7.54
C LYS A 51 -20.04 1.81 6.61
N TYR A 52 -18.87 2.01 6.01
CA TYR A 52 -18.32 1.13 4.99
C TYR A 52 -17.05 0.46 5.49
N LYS A 53 -17.01 -0.87 5.47
CA LYS A 53 -15.83 -1.65 5.82
C LYS A 53 -14.87 -1.67 4.64
N VAL A 54 -13.66 -1.15 4.85
CA VAL A 54 -12.61 -1.12 3.84
C VAL A 54 -11.40 -1.87 4.35
N VAL A 55 -10.96 -2.88 3.59
CA VAL A 55 -9.66 -3.51 3.84
C VAL A 55 -8.60 -2.77 3.02
N SER A 56 -7.58 -2.25 3.68
CA SER A 56 -6.47 -1.53 3.06
C SER A 56 -5.22 -2.39 3.02
N LEU A 57 -4.80 -2.84 1.84
CA LEU A 57 -3.49 -3.47 1.65
C LEU A 57 -2.40 -2.42 1.81
N ASP A 58 -1.51 -2.63 2.78
CA ASP A 58 -0.43 -1.71 3.15
C ASP A 58 0.85 -2.02 2.38
N PHE A 59 1.10 -1.24 1.35
CA PHE A 59 2.36 -1.25 0.60
C PHE A 59 3.34 -0.15 1.07
N GLY A 60 3.10 0.49 2.22
CA GLY A 60 3.79 1.70 2.68
C GLY A 60 2.84 2.90 2.79
N VAL A 61 1.65 2.68 3.35
CA VAL A 61 0.54 3.63 3.32
C VAL A 61 0.86 4.93 4.04
N LYS A 62 0.57 6.05 3.36
CA LYS A 62 0.58 7.36 3.99
C LYS A 62 -0.66 7.50 4.89
N LYS A 63 -0.44 7.74 6.19
CA LYS A 63 -1.50 7.95 7.19
C LYS A 63 -2.59 8.95 6.77
N ASN A 64 -2.25 9.97 5.99
CA ASN A 64 -3.24 10.95 5.55
C ASN A 64 -4.30 10.36 4.59
N ILE A 65 -3.96 9.32 3.83
CA ILE A 65 -4.94 8.58 3.00
C ILE A 65 -5.97 7.91 3.91
N LEU A 66 -5.50 7.22 4.95
CA LEU A 66 -6.36 6.56 5.94
C LEU A 66 -7.28 7.57 6.65
N ARG A 67 -6.74 8.74 7.03
CA ARG A 67 -7.54 9.85 7.60
C ARG A 67 -8.66 10.31 6.66
N ILE A 68 -8.34 10.47 5.38
CA ILE A 68 -9.27 10.93 4.34
C ILE A 68 -10.38 9.90 4.09
N LEU A 69 -10.06 8.61 4.10
CA LEU A 69 -11.01 7.50 4.00
C LEU A 69 -11.90 7.43 5.25
N HIS A 70 -11.30 7.52 6.44
CA HIS A 70 -12.03 7.51 7.71
C HIS A 70 -13.06 8.65 7.77
N ASN A 71 -12.66 9.88 7.39
CA ASN A 71 -13.60 11.01 7.29
C ASN A 71 -14.65 10.89 6.18
N ARG A 72 -14.51 9.95 5.25
CA ARG A 72 -15.53 9.58 4.25
C ARG A 72 -16.48 8.50 4.76
N GLY A 73 -16.34 8.06 6.01
CA GLY A 73 -17.19 7.04 6.63
C GLY A 73 -16.69 5.62 6.42
N CYS A 74 -15.39 5.43 6.13
CA CYS A 74 -14.80 4.10 6.06
C CYS A 74 -14.32 3.64 7.44
N GLU A 75 -14.74 2.46 7.88
CA GLU A 75 -14.09 1.67 8.91
C GLU A 75 -12.97 0.88 8.25
N ILE A 76 -11.72 1.17 8.60
CA ILE A 76 -10.56 0.70 7.83
C ILE A 76 -9.78 -0.32 8.65
N GLU A 77 -9.65 -1.52 8.10
CA GLU A 77 -8.69 -2.51 8.58
C GLU A 77 -7.46 -2.48 7.65
N VAL A 78 -6.31 -2.13 8.20
CA VAL A 78 -5.05 -2.11 7.46
C VAL A 78 -4.38 -3.46 7.61
N VAL A 79 -4.02 -4.09 6.50
CA VAL A 79 -3.48 -5.45 6.45
C VAL A 79 -2.14 -5.47 5.69
N PRO A 80 -1.23 -6.41 6.02
CA PRO A 80 0.06 -6.53 5.33
C PRO A 80 -0.06 -6.67 3.80
N ALA A 81 0.98 -6.24 3.08
CA ALA A 81 1.07 -6.34 1.61
C ALA A 81 0.80 -7.75 1.05
N LYS A 82 1.14 -8.80 1.82
CA LYS A 82 1.00 -10.21 1.43
C LYS A 82 -0.28 -10.89 1.96
N THR A 83 -1.25 -10.13 2.45
CA THR A 83 -2.52 -10.68 2.93
C THR A 83 -3.28 -11.35 1.78
N THR A 84 -3.75 -12.58 2.00
CA THR A 84 -4.42 -13.38 0.98
C THR A 84 -5.88 -12.97 0.80
N ILE A 85 -6.51 -13.38 -0.30
CA ILE A 85 -7.93 -13.12 -0.54
C ILE A 85 -8.82 -13.68 0.58
N GLU A 86 -8.54 -14.87 1.10
CA GLU A 86 -9.34 -15.49 2.16
C GLU A 86 -9.33 -14.65 3.43
N GLN A 87 -8.16 -14.10 3.77
CA GLN A 87 -8.00 -13.19 4.89
C GLN A 87 -8.76 -11.88 4.64
N ILE A 88 -8.67 -11.31 3.43
CA ILE A 88 -9.42 -10.10 3.06
C ILE A 88 -10.93 -10.33 3.18
N LEU A 89 -11.45 -11.44 2.64
CA LEU A 89 -12.86 -11.78 2.66
C LEU A 89 -13.38 -12.05 4.08
N SER A 90 -12.54 -12.54 5.00
CA SER A 90 -12.91 -12.76 6.40
C SER A 90 -13.36 -11.48 7.13
N HIS A 91 -12.95 -10.31 6.63
CA HIS A 91 -13.38 -9.01 7.15
C HIS A 91 -14.76 -8.56 6.63
N ASN A 92 -15.35 -9.27 5.65
CA ASN A 92 -16.57 -8.88 4.93
C ASN A 92 -16.52 -7.42 4.43
N PRO A 93 -15.52 -7.07 3.60
CA PRO A 93 -15.32 -5.69 3.16
C PRO A 93 -16.40 -5.24 2.15
N ASP A 94 -16.83 -3.98 2.28
CA ASP A 94 -17.58 -3.27 1.25
C ASP A 94 -16.66 -2.79 0.11
N GLY A 95 -15.35 -2.73 0.35
CA GLY A 95 -14.35 -2.37 -0.66
C GLY A 95 -12.91 -2.70 -0.22
N VAL A 96 -12.01 -2.80 -1.19
CA VAL A 96 -10.57 -2.99 -0.98
C VAL A 96 -9.82 -1.77 -1.48
N PHE A 97 -8.94 -1.25 -0.63
CA PHE A 97 -8.06 -0.14 -0.94
C PHE A 97 -6.62 -0.62 -1.12
N LEU A 98 -5.95 -0.18 -2.19
CA LEU A 98 -4.57 -0.48 -2.51
C LEU A 98 -3.72 0.77 -2.28
N SER A 99 -2.87 0.76 -1.26
CA SER A 99 -2.14 1.97 -0.86
C SER A 99 -1.04 2.39 -1.83
N ASN A 100 -0.46 3.56 -1.57
CA ASN A 100 0.83 3.91 -2.12
C ASN A 100 1.93 3.00 -1.52
N GLY A 101 3.10 2.98 -2.17
CA GLY A 101 4.28 2.27 -1.69
C GLY A 101 5.55 2.65 -2.46
N PRO A 102 6.74 2.27 -1.95
CA PRO A 102 8.01 2.41 -2.65
C PRO A 102 8.29 1.21 -3.57
N GLY A 103 9.29 1.37 -4.44
CA GLY A 103 9.80 0.28 -5.27
C GLY A 103 9.04 0.09 -6.58
N ASP A 104 9.31 -1.04 -7.20
CA ASP A 104 8.77 -1.45 -8.50
C ASP A 104 7.51 -2.33 -8.30
N PRO A 105 6.39 -2.08 -9.01
CA PRO A 105 5.20 -2.91 -8.92
C PRO A 105 5.35 -4.29 -9.57
N GLU A 106 6.19 -4.44 -10.60
CA GLU A 106 6.32 -5.70 -11.35
C GLU A 106 6.73 -6.91 -10.48
N PRO A 107 7.69 -6.82 -9.54
CA PRO A 107 8.06 -7.95 -8.69
C PRO A 107 7.04 -8.28 -7.57
N CYS A 108 5.92 -7.56 -7.47
CA CYS A 108 4.92 -7.75 -6.42
C CYS A 108 3.86 -8.81 -6.79
N ASP A 109 4.29 -9.98 -7.25
CA ASP A 109 3.41 -11.05 -7.77
C ASP A 109 2.27 -11.42 -6.80
N TYR A 110 2.59 -11.51 -5.51
CA TYR A 110 1.60 -11.82 -4.46
C TYR A 110 0.45 -10.81 -4.42
N ALA A 111 0.75 -9.54 -4.64
CA ALA A 111 -0.23 -8.47 -4.60
C ALA A 111 -1.07 -8.50 -5.89
N ILE A 112 -0.42 -8.68 -7.04
CA ILE A 112 -1.07 -8.78 -8.34
C ILE A 112 -2.09 -9.93 -8.35
N GLU A 113 -1.70 -11.12 -7.88
CA GLU A 113 -2.59 -12.28 -7.82
C GLU A 113 -3.75 -12.07 -6.84
N THR A 114 -3.47 -11.51 -5.66
CA THR A 114 -4.52 -11.16 -4.69
C THR A 114 -5.52 -10.16 -5.28
N ILE A 115 -5.05 -9.12 -5.97
CA ILE A 115 -5.91 -8.10 -6.59
C ILE A 115 -6.79 -8.72 -7.68
N LYS A 116 -6.26 -9.63 -8.51
CA LYS A 116 -7.07 -10.38 -9.49
C LYS A 116 -8.22 -11.12 -8.81
N GLN A 117 -7.95 -11.78 -7.69
CA GLN A 117 -8.97 -12.52 -6.93
C GLN A 117 -10.01 -11.57 -6.30
N VAL A 118 -9.60 -10.40 -5.80
CA VAL A 118 -10.53 -9.38 -5.29
C VAL A 118 -11.46 -8.89 -6.40
N ILE A 119 -10.94 -8.66 -7.61
CA ILE A 119 -11.73 -8.25 -8.77
C ILE A 119 -12.73 -9.35 -9.16
N GLN A 120 -12.30 -10.61 -9.18
CA GLN A 120 -13.18 -11.76 -9.46
C GLN A 120 -14.30 -11.91 -8.42
N ALA A 121 -14.06 -11.51 -7.17
CA ALA A 121 -15.06 -11.48 -6.12
C ALA A 121 -16.07 -10.32 -6.24
N ASN A 122 -15.99 -9.48 -7.29
CA ASN A 122 -16.83 -8.30 -7.51
C ASN A 122 -16.81 -7.27 -6.36
N ILE A 123 -15.68 -7.19 -5.63
CA ILE A 123 -15.51 -6.19 -4.58
C ILE A 123 -14.96 -4.90 -5.20
N PRO A 124 -15.52 -3.71 -4.88
CA PRO A 124 -14.97 -2.45 -5.35
C PRO A 124 -13.50 -2.27 -4.95
N VAL A 125 -12.64 -1.97 -5.93
CA VAL A 125 -11.20 -1.76 -5.71
C VAL A 125 -10.82 -0.32 -6.05
N PHE A 126 -10.04 0.30 -5.17
CA PHE A 126 -9.46 1.62 -5.42
C PHE A 126 -7.97 1.65 -5.09
N GLY A 127 -7.13 2.03 -6.04
CA GLY A 127 -5.67 2.06 -5.88
C GLY A 127 -5.06 3.45 -6.09
N ILE A 128 -4.04 3.78 -5.30
CA ILE A 128 -3.29 5.05 -5.38
C ILE A 128 -1.80 4.76 -5.59
N CYS A 129 -1.17 5.45 -6.57
CA CYS A 129 0.27 5.35 -6.82
C CYS A 129 0.68 3.88 -7.10
N LEU A 130 1.48 3.25 -6.24
CA LEU A 130 1.80 1.83 -6.38
C LEU A 130 0.54 0.95 -6.50
N GLY A 131 -0.48 1.21 -5.68
CA GLY A 131 -1.76 0.49 -5.78
C GLY A 131 -2.48 0.67 -7.11
N HIS A 132 -2.30 1.80 -7.80
CA HIS A 132 -2.84 2.00 -9.15
C HIS A 132 -2.08 1.15 -10.18
N GLN A 133 -0.75 1.11 -10.07
CA GLN A 133 0.11 0.31 -10.95
C GLN A 133 -0.17 -1.18 -10.79
N LEU A 134 -0.28 -1.66 -9.55
CA LEU A 134 -0.62 -3.06 -9.25
C LEU A 134 -2.00 -3.45 -9.79
N LEU A 135 -2.99 -2.54 -9.68
CA LEU A 135 -4.31 -2.74 -10.29
C LEU A 135 -4.23 -2.83 -11.81
N ALA A 136 -3.42 -1.99 -12.45
CA ALA A 136 -3.22 -2.04 -13.90
C ALA A 136 -2.56 -3.36 -14.33
N LEU A 137 -1.52 -3.82 -13.63
CA LEU A 137 -0.86 -5.10 -13.87
C LEU A 137 -1.82 -6.28 -13.67
N ALA A 138 -2.65 -6.25 -12.62
CA ALA A 138 -3.68 -7.27 -12.37
C ALA A 138 -4.69 -7.37 -13.53
N LEU A 139 -4.96 -6.27 -14.21
CA LEU A 139 -5.81 -6.18 -15.40
C LEU A 139 -5.09 -6.46 -16.72
N GLY A 140 -3.80 -6.82 -16.69
CA GLY A 140 -3.00 -7.19 -17.86
C GLY A 140 -2.30 -6.04 -18.59
N ALA A 141 -2.20 -4.86 -17.96
CA ALA A 141 -1.40 -3.74 -18.48
C ALA A 141 0.11 -3.93 -18.19
N LYS A 142 0.91 -2.90 -18.50
CA LYS A 142 2.36 -2.84 -18.26
C LYS A 142 2.74 -1.51 -17.58
N THR A 143 3.87 -1.46 -16.88
CA THR A 143 4.33 -0.30 -16.10
C THR A 143 5.68 0.24 -16.57
#